data_AF-X6LWX4-F1
#
_entry.id   AF-X6LWX4-F1
#
_cell.length_a   1.000
_cell.length_b   1.000
_cell.length_c   1.000
_cell.angle_alpha   90.00
_cell.angle_beta   90.00
_cell.angle_gamma   90.00
#
_symmetry.space_group_name_H-M   'P 1'
#
loop_
_entity.id
_entity.type
_entity.pdbx_description
1 polymer ?
#
loop_
_entity_poly.entity_id
_entity_poly.type
_entity_poly.pdbx_seq_one_letter_code
_entity_poly.pdbx_strand_id
1 'polypeptide(L)'
;MAEDPGKQEIRSFLKILRPMYVGRILDWLYDYYECDDMESVVVISREQWSRIFKEVGLLEGQQVKLLNALNELRIKKDLKPLNIGDFREEGAEKPELNDTNKIK
;
A
#
# COMPACT_ATOMS: atom_id res chain seq x y z
N MET A 1 -1.54 26.86 9.16
CA MET A 1 -1.81 26.54 7.74
C MET A 1 -2.80 25.40 7.73
N ALA A 2 -3.92 25.55 7.00
CA ALA A 2 -4.89 24.45 6.87
C ALA A 2 -4.27 23.34 6.02
N GLU A 3 -4.45 22.08 6.43
CA GLU A 3 -4.04 20.92 5.63
C GLU A 3 -4.90 20.87 4.36
N ASP A 4 -4.28 20.54 3.23
CA ASP A 4 -4.96 20.44 1.94
C ASP A 4 -6.16 19.46 2.01
N PRO A 5 -7.34 19.82 1.47
CA PRO A 5 -8.54 18.99 1.58
C PRO A 5 -8.37 17.59 0.99
N GLY A 6 -7.63 17.44 -0.11
CA GLY A 6 -7.35 16.14 -0.71
C GLY A 6 -6.39 15.31 0.15
N LYS A 7 -5.35 15.95 0.72
CA LYS A 7 -4.48 15.30 1.72
C LYS A 7 -5.27 14.81 2.95
N GLN A 8 -6.26 15.57 3.41
CA GLN A 8 -7.14 15.18 4.52
C GLN A 8 -8.04 13.99 4.15
N GLU A 9 -8.54 13.96 2.91
CA GLU A 9 -9.35 12.86 2.39
C GLU A 9 -8.55 11.55 2.36
N ILE A 10 -7.35 11.58 1.75
CA ILE A 10 -6.45 10.42 1.69
C ILE A 10 -6.09 9.96 3.11
N ARG A 11 -5.72 10.89 4.00
CA ARG A 11 -5.42 10.57 5.41
C ARG A 11 -6.61 9.88 6.07
N SER A 12 -7.83 10.37 5.84
CA SER A 12 -9.04 9.81 6.45
C SER A 12 -9.34 8.40 5.94
N PHE A 13 -9.14 8.15 4.65
CA PHE A 13 -9.22 6.81 4.06
C PHE A 13 -8.20 5.86 4.70
N LEU A 14 -6.95 6.30 4.88
CA LEU A 14 -5.88 5.49 5.46
C LEU A 14 -6.10 5.15 6.95
N LYS A 15 -7.01 5.80 7.67
CA LYS A 15 -7.33 5.49 9.09
C LYS A 15 -7.86 4.07 9.33
N ILE A 16 -8.19 3.33 8.27
CA ILE A 16 -8.45 1.89 8.37
C ILE A 16 -7.21 1.11 8.84
N LEU A 17 -6.02 1.66 8.65
CA LEU A 17 -4.75 1.07 9.06
C LEU A 17 -4.36 1.47 10.48
N ARG A 18 -3.36 0.78 11.03
CA ARG A 18 -2.76 1.21 12.31
C ARG A 18 -2.12 2.60 12.14
N PRO A 19 -2.22 3.49 13.15
CA PRO A 19 -1.74 4.88 13.04
C PRO A 19 -0.29 5.02 12.56
N MET A 20 0.59 4.08 12.95
CA MET A 20 2.01 4.08 12.54
C MET A 20 2.24 4.02 11.02
N TYR A 21 1.28 3.46 10.26
CA TYR A 21 1.40 3.34 8.80
C TYR A 21 0.76 4.51 8.06
N VAL A 22 -0.21 5.20 8.67
CA VAL A 22 -1.00 6.25 8.03
C VAL A 22 -0.10 7.37 7.50
N GLY A 23 0.78 7.90 8.35
CA GLY A 23 1.70 8.98 7.95
C GLY A 23 2.62 8.54 6.81
N ARG A 24 3.28 7.39 6.97
CA ARG A 24 4.26 6.90 5.98
C ARG A 24 3.63 6.64 4.61
N ILE A 25 2.44 6.03 4.57
CA ILE A 25 1.74 5.78 3.31
C ILE A 25 1.25 7.11 2.71
N LEU A 26 0.76 8.03 3.55
CA LEU A 26 0.33 9.35 3.08
C LEU A 26 1.49 10.12 2.43
N ASP A 27 2.68 10.09 3.01
CA ASP A 27 3.87 10.76 2.45
C ASP A 27 4.22 10.18 1.07
N TRP A 28 4.16 8.85 0.91
CA TRP A 28 4.37 8.21 -0.40
C TRP A 28 3.30 8.60 -1.43
N LEU A 29 2.03 8.62 -1.03
CA LEU A 29 0.94 8.94 -1.95
C LEU A 29 0.96 10.42 -2.36
N TYR A 30 1.01 11.32 -1.38
CA TYR A 30 0.87 12.74 -1.60
C TYR A 30 2.19 13.41 -2.00
N ASP A 31 3.29 13.13 -1.29
CA ASP A 31 4.54 13.86 -1.50
C ASP A 31 5.43 13.21 -2.59
N TYR A 32 5.38 11.88 -2.76
CA TYR A 32 6.20 11.19 -3.78
C TYR A 32 5.44 10.91 -5.09
N TYR A 33 4.21 10.41 -5.01
CA TYR A 33 3.38 10.12 -6.20
C TYR A 33 2.46 11.27 -6.61
N GLU A 34 2.52 12.41 -5.92
CA GLU A 34 1.75 13.61 -6.25
C GLU A 34 0.25 13.32 -6.39
N CYS A 35 -0.27 12.40 -5.57
CA CYS A 35 -1.69 12.11 -5.53
C CYS A 35 -2.37 13.17 -4.68
N ASP A 36 -2.96 14.16 -5.35
CA ASP A 36 -3.62 15.29 -4.69
C ASP A 36 -4.89 14.85 -3.92
N ASP A 37 -5.58 13.81 -4.37
CA ASP A 37 -6.87 13.36 -3.83
C ASP A 37 -7.11 11.84 -3.95
N MET A 38 -8.27 11.38 -3.49
CA MET A 38 -8.66 9.97 -3.65
C MET A 38 -8.93 9.53 -5.09
N GLU A 39 -9.22 10.44 -6.02
CA GLU A 39 -9.33 10.09 -7.45
C GLU A 39 -7.98 9.58 -7.97
N SER A 40 -6.92 10.29 -7.60
CA SER A 40 -5.54 9.96 -7.94
C SER A 40 -5.07 8.67 -7.26
N VAL A 41 -5.39 8.48 -5.98
CA VAL A 41 -5.01 7.26 -5.23
C VAL A 41 -5.66 6.00 -5.82
N VAL A 42 -6.89 6.09 -6.30
CA VAL A 42 -7.64 4.93 -6.81
C VAL A 42 -7.07 4.40 -8.13
N VAL A 43 -6.43 5.26 -8.94
CA VAL A 43 -5.85 4.86 -10.22
C VAL A 43 -4.41 4.34 -10.14
N ILE A 44 -3.75 4.48 -8.98
CA ILE A 44 -2.40 3.97 -8.74
C ILE A 44 -2.30 2.49 -9.13
N SER A 45 -1.18 2.16 -9.79
CA SER A 45 -0.91 0.82 -10.32
C SER A 45 -0.55 -0.18 -9.22
N ARG A 46 -0.60 -1.46 -9.56
CA ARG A 46 -0.18 -2.55 -8.67
C ARG A 46 1.27 -2.37 -8.22
N GLU A 47 2.16 -2.06 -9.15
CA GLU A 47 3.60 -1.93 -8.92
C GLU A 47 3.91 -0.78 -7.95
N GLN A 48 3.19 0.33 -8.07
CA GLN A 48 3.31 1.47 -7.16
C GLN A 48 2.85 1.08 -5.75
N TRP A 49 1.70 0.42 -5.62
CA TRP A 49 1.23 -0.07 -4.32
C TRP A 49 2.21 -1.07 -3.68
N SER A 50 2.75 -2.00 -4.47
CA SER A 50 3.73 -2.96 -4.00
C SER A 50 4.98 -2.25 -3.46
N ARG A 51 5.49 -1.25 -4.20
CA ARG A 51 6.62 -0.43 -3.75
C ARG A 51 6.31 0.26 -2.42
N ILE A 52 5.14 0.89 -2.28
CA ILE A 52 4.73 1.52 -1.01
C ILE A 52 4.73 0.49 0.13
N PHE A 53 4.18 -0.69 -0.09
CA PHE A 53 4.12 -1.73 0.95
C PHE A 53 5.49 -2.20 1.38
N LYS A 54 6.41 -2.39 0.44
CA LYS A 54 7.80 -2.77 0.70
C LYS A 54 8.53 -1.69 1.50
N GLU A 55 8.48 -0.45 1.04
CA GLU A 55 9.19 0.69 1.65
C GLU A 55 8.66 1.03 3.04
N VAL A 56 7.34 0.93 3.25
CA VAL A 56 6.72 1.18 4.56
C VAL A 56 6.85 -0.02 5.50
N GLY A 57 7.17 -1.21 4.98
CA GLY A 57 7.14 -2.46 5.74
C GLY A 57 5.72 -2.79 6.21
N LEU A 58 4.72 -2.59 5.33
CA LEU A 58 3.32 -2.79 5.67
C LEU A 58 3.05 -4.29 5.84
N LEU A 59 2.56 -4.70 7.01
CA LEU A 59 2.26 -6.12 7.28
C LEU A 59 1.15 -6.64 6.36
N GLU A 60 1.21 -7.91 5.97
CA GLU A 60 0.26 -8.53 5.05
C GLU A 60 -1.21 -8.27 5.43
N GLY A 61 -1.58 -8.44 6.71
CA GLY A 61 -2.94 -8.18 7.17
C GLY A 61 -3.38 -6.71 7.01
N GLN A 62 -2.44 -5.76 7.05
CA GLN A 62 -2.71 -4.35 6.78
C GLN A 62 -2.78 -4.08 5.27
N GLN A 63 -1.93 -4.73 4.46
CA GLN A 63 -1.99 -4.65 3.00
C GLN A 63 -3.36 -5.14 2.48
N VAL A 64 -3.80 -6.33 2.93
CA VAL A 64 -5.09 -6.91 2.55
C VAL A 64 -6.24 -5.97 2.94
N LYS A 65 -6.20 -5.38 4.13
CA LYS A 65 -7.23 -4.44 4.59
C LYS A 65 -7.30 -3.20 3.70
N LEU A 66 -6.14 -2.63 3.34
CA LEU A 66 -6.08 -1.48 2.45
C LEU A 66 -6.59 -1.81 1.05
N LEU A 67 -6.11 -2.91 0.47
CA LEU A 67 -6.46 -3.33 -0.89
C LEU A 67 -7.95 -3.66 -1.01
N ASN A 68 -8.56 -4.27 0.00
CA ASN A 68 -10.01 -4.49 0.02
C ASN A 68 -10.78 -3.16 -0.03
N ALA A 69 -10.44 -2.20 0.84
CA ALA A 69 -11.09 -0.89 0.84
C ALA A 69 -10.86 -0.12 -0.48
N LEU A 70 -9.66 -0.22 -1.05
CA LEU A 70 -9.34 0.39 -2.34
C LEU A 70 -10.13 -0.26 -3.48
N ASN A 71 -10.28 -1.59 -3.47
CA ASN A 71 -11.04 -2.32 -4.48
C ASN A 71 -12.52 -1.97 -4.46
N GLU A 72 -13.12 -1.74 -3.28
CA GLU A 72 -14.49 -1.23 -3.19
C GLU A 72 -14.64 0.13 -3.90
N LEU A 73 -13.65 1.02 -3.77
CA LEU A 73 -13.63 2.31 -4.47
C LEU A 73 -13.41 2.13 -5.98
N ARG A 74 -12.49 1.25 -6.39
CA ARG A 74 -12.24 0.94 -7.82
C ARG A 74 -13.51 0.41 -8.48
N ILE A 75 -14.22 -0.54 -7.85
CA ILE A 75 -15.46 -1.12 -8.38
C ILE A 75 -16.54 -0.05 -8.54
N LYS A 76 -16.70 0.85 -7.57
CA LYS A 76 -17.66 1.97 -7.66
C LYS A 76 -17.37 2.94 -8.81
N LYS A 77 -16.15 2.92 -9.34
CA LYS A 77 -15.69 3.75 -10.47
C LYS A 77 -15.49 2.94 -11.76
N ASP A 78 -16.05 1.73 -11.83
CA ASP A 78 -15.92 0.82 -12.98
C ASP A 78 -14.46 0.46 -13.33
N LEU A 79 -13.55 0.55 -12.35
CA LEU A 79 -12.16 0.13 -12.49
C LEU A 79 -11.97 -1.32 -12.07
N LYS A 80 -11.07 -2.03 -12.76
CA LYS A 80 -10.69 -3.39 -12.40
C LYS A 80 -10.07 -3.41 -10.99
N PRO A 81 -10.53 -4.29 -10.08
CA PRO A 81 -9.92 -4.44 -8.76
C PRO A 81 -8.48 -4.99 -8.89
N LEU A 82 -7.62 -4.57 -7.97
CA LEU A 82 -6.29 -5.13 -7.81
C LEU A 82 -6.40 -6.54 -7.21
N ASN A 83 -5.63 -7.48 -7.76
CA ASN A 83 -5.57 -8.82 -7.22
C ASN A 83 -4.68 -8.85 -5.98
N ILE A 84 -5.28 -9.15 -4.83
CA ILE A 84 -4.61 -9.18 -3.53
C ILE A 84 -3.56 -10.30 -3.46
N GLY A 85 -3.78 -11.41 -4.16
CA GLY A 85 -2.84 -12.54 -4.19
C GLY A 85 -1.47 -12.15 -4.72
N ASP A 86 -1.42 -11.23 -5.69
CA ASP A 86 -0.18 -10.84 -6.35
C ASP A 86 0.76 -10.04 -5.44
N PHE A 87 0.27 -9.51 -4.32
CA PHE A 87 1.10 -8.77 -3.34
C PHE A 87 1.77 -9.70 -2.32
N ARG A 88 1.30 -10.95 -2.21
CA ARG A 88 1.85 -11.95 -1.29
C ARG A 88 3.13 -12.58 -1.81
N GLU A 89 3.22 -12.79 -3.11
CA GLU A 89 4.39 -13.44 -3.72
C GLU A 89 5.65 -12.56 -3.69
N GLU A 90 5.50 -11.24 -3.68
CA GLU A 90 6.64 -10.30 -3.63
C GLU A 90 7.24 -10.11 -2.23
N GLY A 91 6.52 -10.48 -1.15
CA GLY A 91 7.04 -10.48 0.22
C GLY A 91 7.68 -11.80 0.64
N ALA A 92 7.47 -12.87 -0.14
CA ALA A 92 8.13 -14.14 0.03
C ALA A 92 9.46 -14.13 -0.74
N GLU A 93 10.39 -13.25 -0.35
CA GLU A 93 11.80 -13.61 -0.49
C GLU A 93 11.95 -14.92 0.31
N LYS A 94 12.05 -16.03 -0.43
CA LYS A 94 12.45 -17.32 0.12
C LYS A 94 13.61 -17.04 1.08
N PRO A 95 13.61 -17.52 2.33
CA PRO A 95 14.84 -17.46 3.11
C PRO A 95 15.90 -18.11 2.23
N GLU A 96 16.93 -17.34 1.87
CA GLU A 96 18.12 -17.90 1.26
C GLU A 96 18.54 -19.03 2.21
N LEU A 97 18.39 -20.27 1.75
CA LEU A 97 18.97 -21.43 2.40
C LEU A 97 20.47 -21.22 2.31
N ASN A 98 21.01 -20.47 3.27
CA ASN A 98 22.42 -20.55 3.61
C ASN A 98 22.63 -21.96 4.15
N ASP A 99 22.97 -22.88 3.25
CA ASP A 99 23.65 -24.14 3.53
C ASP A 99 25.04 -23.82 4.09
N THR A 100 25.07 -23.27 5.31
CA THR A 100 26.23 -23.24 6.19
C THR A 100 26.04 -24.29 7.27
N ASN A 101 26.35 -25.54 6.91
CA ASN A 101 26.72 -26.63 7.81
C ASN A 101 27.45 -27.67 6.95
N LYS A 102 28.61 -28.23 7.27
CA LYS A 102 29.51 -28.11 8.42
C LYS A 102 30.75 -28.93 8.05
N ILE A 103 31.93 -28.37 8.25
CA ILE A 103 33.15 -28.98 8.81
C ILE A 103 33.20 -30.52 8.81
N LYS A 104 34.13 -31.10 8.03
CA LYS A 104 35.28 -31.86 8.55
C LYS A 104 36.34 -32.06 7.49
#